data_AF-G0QY00-F1
#
_entry.id   AF-G0QY00-F1
#
_cell.length_a   1.000
_cell.length_b   1.000
_cell.length_c   1.000
_cell.angle_alpha   90.00
_cell.angle_beta   90.00
_cell.angle_gamma   90.00
#
_symmetry.space_group_name_H-M   'P 1'
#
loop_
_entity.id
_entity.type
_entity.pdbx_description
1 polymer ?
#
loop_
_entity_poly.entity_id
_entity_poly.type
_entity_poly.pdbx_seq_one_letter_code
_entity_poly.pdbx_strand_id
1 'polypeptide(L)'
;MKLIGKNEEILMTSSKDKSLLKWDLQNQKRIGAYVQKMGGINSFDVLNNDFCIIVGQDKKINFTNGNKLIKSVDTSSFKSYQDECMSLCVSKSGTFFVTGGTEKSVKVWNIVNGSLLFEGKGGHSSTINIVQISDNDKQIISGGKDGNILIWDLYM
;
A
#
# COMPACT_ATOMS: atom_id res chain seq x y z
N MET A 1 -10.88 1.29 -0.92
CA MET A 1 -11.44 2.55 -0.39
C MET A 1 -11.12 2.64 1.09
N LYS A 2 -11.06 3.83 1.67
CA LYS A 2 -10.74 4.03 3.09
C LYS A 2 -11.43 5.29 3.62
N LEU A 3 -12.05 5.19 4.79
CA LEU A 3 -12.61 6.34 5.52
C LEU A 3 -11.52 6.98 6.38
N ILE A 4 -11.48 8.31 6.38
CA ILE A 4 -10.51 9.13 7.14
C ILE A 4 -11.21 10.38 7.70
N GLY A 5 -10.53 11.10 8.58
CA GLY A 5 -11.12 12.25 9.30
C GLY A 5 -11.61 11.85 10.69
N LYS A 6 -11.89 12.85 11.54
CA LYS A 6 -12.23 12.61 12.96
C LYS A 6 -13.54 11.86 13.14
N ASN A 7 -14.46 12.04 12.21
CA ASN A 7 -15.79 11.44 12.18
C ASN A 7 -16.00 10.65 10.87
N GLU A 8 -14.91 10.16 10.27
CA GLU A 8 -14.96 9.43 8.99
C GLU A 8 -15.66 10.22 7.86
N GLU A 9 -15.57 11.55 7.91
CA GLU A 9 -16.27 12.45 7.00
C GLU A 9 -15.67 12.48 5.58
N ILE A 10 -14.48 11.90 5.41
CA ILE A 10 -13.79 11.82 4.13
C ILE A 10 -13.67 10.37 3.68
N LEU A 11 -14.07 10.10 2.44
CA LEU A 11 -13.79 8.83 1.77
C LEU A 11 -12.66 9.02 0.76
N MET A 12 -11.71 8.09 0.77
CA MET A 12 -10.74 7.95 -0.31
C MET A 12 -10.95 6.66 -1.08
N THR A 13 -10.77 6.72 -2.40
CA THR A 13 -10.97 5.59 -3.30
C THR A 13 -9.83 5.52 -4.30
N SER A 14 -9.29 4.33 -4.53
CA SER A 14 -8.35 4.05 -5.62
C SER A 14 -9.04 3.22 -6.70
N SER A 15 -8.53 3.30 -7.94
CA SER A 15 -9.07 2.57 -9.07
C SER A 15 -7.99 2.15 -10.07
N LYS A 16 -8.32 1.13 -10.87
CA LYS A 16 -7.50 0.67 -12.01
C LYS A 16 -7.42 1.71 -13.14
N ASP A 17 -8.29 2.72 -13.13
CA ASP A 17 -8.20 3.90 -14.00
C ASP A 17 -7.07 4.87 -13.63
N LYS A 18 -6.21 4.48 -12.68
CA LYS A 18 -5.04 5.21 -12.18
C LYS A 18 -5.38 6.33 -11.19
N SER A 19 -6.65 6.50 -10.81
CA SER A 19 -7.07 7.57 -9.92
C SER A 19 -7.05 7.17 -8.44
N LEU A 20 -6.59 8.12 -7.62
CA LEU A 20 -6.87 8.20 -6.18
C LEU A 20 -7.74 9.43 -5.97
N LEU A 21 -8.98 9.22 -5.54
CA LEU A 21 -9.98 10.29 -5.38
C LEU A 21 -10.30 10.49 -3.90
N LYS A 22 -10.57 11.74 -3.53
CA LYS A 22 -10.96 12.17 -2.18
C LYS A 22 -12.35 12.81 -2.26
N TRP A 23 -13.23 12.35 -1.38
CA TRP A 23 -14.65 12.71 -1.36
C TRP A 23 -15.01 13.25 0.01
N ASP A 24 -15.77 14.33 0.02
CA ASP A 24 -16.46 14.84 1.19
C ASP A 24 -17.82 14.16 1.27
N LEU A 25 -18.03 13.33 2.29
CA LEU A 25 -19.27 12.57 2.44
C LEU A 25 -20.43 13.43 2.93
N GLN A 26 -20.17 14.49 3.69
CA GLN A 26 -21.22 15.39 4.18
C GLN A 26 -21.81 16.19 3.02
N ASN A 27 -20.94 16.71 2.14
CA ASN A 27 -21.34 17.51 0.98
C ASN A 27 -21.52 16.67 -0.31
N GLN A 28 -21.33 15.35 -0.24
CA GLN A 28 -21.46 14.40 -1.36
C GLN A 28 -20.71 14.82 -2.63
N LYS A 29 -19.51 15.36 -2.47
CA LYS A 29 -18.74 15.92 -3.60
C LYS A 29 -17.30 15.45 -3.60
N ARG A 30 -16.72 15.32 -4.79
CA ARG A 30 -15.28 15.12 -4.95
C ARG A 30 -14.54 16.40 -4.58
N ILE A 31 -13.56 16.30 -3.69
CA ILE A 31 -12.74 17.42 -3.24
C ILE A 31 -11.26 17.29 -3.61
N GLY A 32 -10.83 16.11 -4.08
CA GLY A 32 -9.45 15.87 -4.50
C GLY A 32 -9.34 14.72 -5.49
N ALA A 33 -8.28 14.78 -6.30
CA ALA A 33 -7.92 13.75 -7.25
C ALA A 33 -6.40 13.78 -7.51
N TYR A 34 -5.77 12.64 -7.38
CA TYR A 34 -4.45 12.34 -7.91
C TYR A 34 -4.59 11.28 -9.00
N VAL A 35 -3.83 11.42 -10.10
CA VAL A 35 -3.83 10.44 -11.19
C VAL A 35 -2.40 9.99 -11.44
N GLN A 36 -2.16 8.70 -11.28
CA GLN A 36 -0.87 8.08 -11.54
C GLN A 36 -0.59 8.05 -13.06
N LYS A 37 0.68 8.24 -13.43
CA LYS A 37 1.07 8.35 -14.85
C LYS A 37 0.88 7.04 -15.62
N MET A 38 1.26 5.92 -15.01
CA MET A 38 1.25 4.59 -15.61
C MET A 38 0.60 3.61 -14.64
N GLY A 39 -0.09 2.58 -15.14
CA GLY A 39 -0.62 1.50 -14.30
C GLY A 39 -1.76 1.90 -13.35
N GLY A 40 -2.73 0.99 -13.16
CA GLY A 40 -3.79 1.19 -12.18
C GLY A 40 -3.28 1.16 -10.74
N ILE A 41 -4.02 1.80 -9.82
CA ILE A 41 -3.74 1.73 -8.38
C ILE A 41 -4.50 0.54 -7.81
N ASN A 42 -3.77 -0.46 -7.30
CA ASN A 42 -4.34 -1.66 -6.71
C ASN A 42 -4.68 -1.44 -5.23
N SER A 43 -3.83 -0.69 -4.51
CA SER A 43 -4.00 -0.45 -3.08
C SER A 43 -3.41 0.90 -2.69
N PHE A 44 -3.95 1.47 -1.60
CA PHE A 44 -3.39 2.64 -0.96
C PHE A 44 -3.65 2.58 0.54
N ASP A 45 -2.84 3.30 1.28
CA ASP A 45 -3.07 3.53 2.69
C ASP A 45 -2.65 4.95 3.10
N VAL A 46 -3.18 5.43 4.21
CA VAL A 46 -2.99 6.79 4.73
C VAL A 46 -2.07 6.79 5.95
N LEU A 47 -1.11 7.70 5.93
CA LEU A 47 -0.33 8.04 7.12
C LEU A 47 -1.04 9.12 7.95
N ASN A 48 -1.68 10.07 7.27
CA ASN A 48 -2.55 11.10 7.85
C ASN A 48 -3.50 11.64 6.77
N ASN A 49 -4.29 12.67 7.09
CA ASN A 49 -5.39 13.17 6.25
C ASN A 49 -5.03 13.47 4.79
N ASP A 50 -3.77 13.80 4.49
CA ASP A 50 -3.33 14.12 3.13
C ASP A 50 -2.16 13.26 2.65
N PHE A 51 -1.35 12.72 3.56
CA PHE A 51 -0.25 11.84 3.18
C PHE A 51 -0.72 10.41 2.95
N CYS A 52 -0.60 9.96 1.70
CA CYS A 52 -0.95 8.61 1.29
C CYS A 52 0.27 7.91 0.70
N ILE A 53 0.27 6.60 0.82
CA ILE A 53 1.14 5.71 0.08
C ILE A 53 0.24 4.92 -0.86
N ILE A 54 0.58 4.89 -2.14
CA ILE A 54 -0.15 4.14 -3.16
C ILE A 54 0.78 3.14 -3.83
N VAL A 55 0.20 2.01 -4.22
CA VAL A 55 0.89 0.94 -4.94
C VAL A 55 0.00 0.37 -6.02
N GLY A 56 0.60 -0.15 -7.08
CA GLY A 56 -0.15 -0.77 -8.15
C GLY A 56 0.73 -1.35 -9.25
N GLN A 57 0.31 -1.11 -10.49
CA GLN A 57 0.89 -1.75 -11.68
C GLN A 57 2.10 -0.99 -12.26
N ASP A 58 2.43 0.19 -11.72
CA ASP A 58 3.60 0.98 -12.17
C ASP A 58 4.91 0.54 -11.54
N LYS A 59 4.88 -0.52 -10.72
CA LYS A 59 6.04 -1.10 -10.05
C LYS A 59 6.71 -0.13 -9.09
N LYS A 60 5.96 0.87 -8.61
CA LYS A 60 6.45 1.87 -7.67
C LYS A 60 5.61 1.89 -6.42
N ILE A 61 6.25 2.29 -5.33
CA ILE A 61 5.60 2.86 -4.17
C ILE A 61 5.62 4.37 -4.35
N ASN A 62 4.45 4.97 -4.46
CA ASN A 62 4.32 6.40 -4.63
C ASN A 62 3.80 7.03 -3.33
N PHE A 63 4.49 8.06 -2.87
CA PHE A 63 4.12 8.86 -1.71
C PHE A 63 3.45 10.12 -2.22
N THR A 64 2.21 10.37 -1.81
CA THR A 64 1.44 11.54 -2.23
C THR A 64 1.08 12.40 -1.02
N ASN A 65 0.96 13.71 -1.24
CA ASN A 65 0.38 14.64 -0.28
C ASN A 65 -0.77 15.38 -1.00
N GLY A 66 -2.00 15.06 -0.61
CA GLY A 66 -3.21 15.47 -1.33
C GLY A 66 -3.14 15.03 -2.79
N ASN A 67 -3.22 15.99 -3.71
CA ASN A 67 -3.23 15.74 -5.15
C ASN A 67 -1.83 15.74 -5.80
N LYS A 68 -0.75 15.76 -5.00
CA LYS A 68 0.63 15.86 -5.49
C LYS A 68 1.44 14.61 -5.17
N LEU A 69 2.20 14.13 -6.15
CA LEU A 69 3.26 13.15 -5.94
C LEU A 69 4.45 13.83 -5.24
N ILE A 70 4.90 13.28 -4.13
CA ILE A 70 6.07 13.75 -3.37
C ILE A 70 7.30 12.95 -3.73
N LYS A 71 7.17 11.62 -3.80
CA LYS A 71 8.29 10.70 -4.08
C LYS A 71 7.78 9.39 -4.66
N SER A 72 8.62 8.73 -5.43
CA SER A 72 8.44 7.36 -5.86
C SER A 72 9.66 6.51 -5.49
N VAL A 73 9.43 5.26 -5.14
CA VAL A 73 10.47 4.24 -4.93
C VAL A 73 10.14 3.04 -5.80
N ASP A 74 11.09 2.56 -6.59
CA ASP A 74 10.89 1.36 -7.38
C ASP A 74 10.83 0.12 -6.47
N THR A 75 9.83 -0.72 -6.72
CA THR A 75 9.58 -1.95 -5.92
C THR A 75 10.36 -3.16 -6.43
N SER A 76 10.77 -3.12 -7.71
CA SER A 76 11.31 -4.26 -8.42
C SER A 76 12.82 -4.38 -8.27
N SER A 77 13.28 -5.63 -8.14
CA SER A 77 14.68 -6.00 -8.33
C SER A 77 14.91 -6.42 -9.79
N PHE A 78 14.69 -5.51 -10.74
CA PHE A 78 15.09 -5.61 -12.16
C PHE A 78 14.68 -6.84 -13.00
N LYS A 79 13.88 -7.83 -12.55
CA LYS A 79 13.80 -9.12 -13.27
C LYS A 79 12.50 -9.52 -13.96
N SER A 80 11.34 -8.89 -13.72
CA SER A 80 10.09 -9.39 -14.31
C SER A 80 9.12 -8.31 -14.79
N TYR A 81 8.53 -8.55 -15.96
CA TYR A 81 7.47 -7.69 -16.51
C TYR A 81 6.17 -7.78 -15.71
N GLN A 82 5.99 -8.80 -14.86
CA GLN A 82 4.75 -9.11 -14.15
C GLN A 82 4.74 -8.72 -12.67
N ASP A 83 5.76 -8.00 -12.20
CA ASP A 83 5.85 -7.59 -10.79
C ASP A 83 4.84 -6.46 -10.53
N GLU A 84 3.75 -6.77 -9.85
CA GLU A 84 2.69 -5.86 -9.45
C GLU A 84 2.50 -5.95 -7.93
N CYS A 85 2.36 -4.80 -7.30
CA CYS A 85 1.98 -4.73 -5.90
C CYS A 85 0.45 -4.77 -5.79
N MET A 86 -0.06 -5.73 -5.02
CA MET A 86 -1.50 -5.98 -4.90
C MET A 86 -2.07 -5.38 -3.62
N SER A 87 -1.27 -5.31 -2.56
CA SER A 87 -1.73 -4.87 -1.25
C SER A 87 -0.64 -4.11 -0.49
N LEU A 88 -1.08 -3.15 0.32
CA LEU A 88 -0.27 -2.26 1.15
C LEU A 88 -0.98 -2.07 2.49
N CYS A 89 -0.20 -1.96 3.57
CA CYS A 89 -0.69 -1.56 4.89
C CYS A 89 0.37 -0.70 5.61
N VAL A 90 -0.03 0.46 6.14
CA VAL A 90 0.81 1.36 6.95
C VAL A 90 0.71 0.97 8.42
N SER A 91 1.86 0.92 9.10
CA SER A 91 1.95 0.65 10.54
C SER A 91 1.22 1.71 11.38
N LYS A 92 0.73 1.33 12.56
CA LYS A 92 0.05 2.24 13.49
C LYS A 92 1.00 3.31 14.04
N SER A 93 2.25 2.94 14.30
CA SER A 93 3.33 3.87 14.65
C SER A 93 3.66 4.85 13.54
N GLY A 94 3.25 4.56 12.30
CA GLY A 94 3.55 5.38 11.15
C GLY A 94 5.05 5.44 10.85
N THR A 95 5.80 4.38 11.13
CA THR A 95 7.27 4.30 10.95
C THR A 95 7.67 3.38 9.78
N PHE A 96 6.84 2.39 9.47
CA PHE A 96 7.02 1.48 8.34
C PHE A 96 5.68 1.18 7.64
N PHE A 97 5.78 0.54 6.49
CA PHE A 97 4.63 -0.05 5.81
C PHE A 97 5.03 -1.38 5.18
N VAL A 98 4.03 -2.18 4.84
CA VAL A 98 4.21 -3.52 4.30
C VAL A 98 3.52 -3.61 2.96
N THR A 99 4.16 -4.29 2.01
CA THR A 99 3.60 -4.59 0.69
C THR A 99 3.62 -6.08 0.40
N GLY A 100 2.65 -6.54 -0.40
CA GLY A 100 2.62 -7.89 -0.97
C GLY A 100 2.06 -7.87 -2.40
N GLY A 101 2.51 -8.81 -3.24
CA GLY A 101 2.13 -8.83 -4.65
C GLY A 101 2.52 -10.10 -5.41
N THR A 102 2.68 -9.95 -6.72
CA THR A 102 2.96 -11.06 -7.64
C THR A 102 4.37 -11.64 -7.48
N GLU A 103 5.30 -10.90 -6.89
CA GLU A 103 6.64 -11.35 -6.51
C GLU A 103 6.62 -12.35 -5.33
N LYS A 104 5.45 -12.60 -4.71
CA LYS A 104 5.22 -13.62 -3.66
C LYS A 104 6.01 -13.41 -2.37
N SER A 105 6.67 -12.26 -2.23
CA SER A 105 7.36 -11.85 -1.00
C SER A 105 6.56 -10.79 -0.26
N VAL A 106 6.65 -10.85 1.07
CA VAL A 106 6.26 -9.76 1.96
C VAL A 106 7.45 -8.83 2.10
N LYS A 107 7.26 -7.54 1.81
CA LYS A 107 8.32 -6.52 1.92
C LYS A 107 7.93 -5.48 2.96
N VAL A 108 8.88 -5.13 3.82
CA VAL A 108 8.73 -4.10 4.85
C VAL A 108 9.61 -2.92 4.47
N TRP A 109 9.04 -1.73 4.50
CA TRP A 109 9.68 -0.52 4.01
C TRP A 109 9.68 0.55 5.09
N ASN A 110 10.78 1.29 5.19
CA ASN A 110 10.86 2.48 6.02
C ASN A 110 10.03 3.60 5.38
N ILE A 111 9.16 4.24 6.16
CA ILE A 111 8.25 5.24 5.62
C ILE A 111 8.94 6.56 5.26
N VAL A 112 10.01 6.93 5.97
CA VAL A 112 10.67 8.24 5.87
C VAL A 112 11.56 8.29 4.63
N ASN A 113 12.44 7.29 4.49
CA ASN A 113 13.41 7.26 3.41
C ASN A 113 13.00 6.30 2.27
N GLY A 114 11.95 5.49 2.44
CA GLY A 114 11.49 4.53 1.44
C GLY A 114 12.42 3.33 1.24
N SER A 115 13.38 3.07 2.14
CA SER A 115 14.28 1.94 2.02
C SER A 115 13.57 0.62 2.36
N LEU A 116 13.90 -0.44 1.64
CA LEU A 116 13.51 -1.80 2.02
C LEU A 116 14.24 -2.20 3.31
N LEU A 117 13.49 -2.53 4.35
CA LEU A 117 14.01 -2.95 5.65
C LEU A 117 14.11 -4.47 5.75
N PHE A 118 13.12 -5.18 5.22
CA PHE A 118 13.03 -6.62 5.28
C PHE A 118 12.28 -7.18 4.07
N GLU A 119 12.66 -8.38 3.64
CA GLU A 119 11.97 -9.13 2.60
C GLU A 119 11.82 -10.61 3.02
N GLY A 120 10.57 -11.02 3.29
CA GLY A 120 10.21 -12.40 3.58
C GLY A 120 9.94 -13.18 2.30
N LYS A 121 10.89 -14.03 1.89
CA LYS A 121 10.76 -14.93 0.72
C LYS A 121 10.43 -16.37 1.14
N GLY A 122 9.87 -17.13 0.20
CA GLY A 122 9.68 -18.58 0.37
C GLY A 122 8.51 -18.99 1.25
N GLY A 123 7.78 -18.04 1.85
CA GLY A 123 6.54 -18.33 2.56
C GLY A 123 5.39 -18.65 1.60
N HIS A 124 5.10 -17.75 0.66
CA HIS A 124 4.03 -17.95 -0.31
C HIS A 124 4.53 -18.55 -1.63
N SER A 125 3.81 -19.53 -2.17
CA SER A 125 4.11 -20.17 -3.47
C SER A 125 3.39 -19.50 -4.64
N SER A 126 2.44 -18.59 -4.36
CA SER A 126 1.68 -17.82 -5.35
C SER A 126 1.53 -16.35 -4.94
N THR A 127 0.82 -15.55 -5.75
CA THR A 127 0.61 -14.11 -5.52
C THR A 127 0.05 -13.83 -4.12
N ILE A 128 0.63 -12.86 -3.43
CA ILE A 128 0.05 -12.33 -2.19
C ILE A 128 -1.04 -11.33 -2.57
N ASN A 129 -2.28 -11.61 -2.17
CA ASN A 129 -3.42 -10.74 -2.48
C ASN A 129 -3.63 -9.67 -1.41
N ILE A 130 -3.25 -9.96 -0.17
CA ILE A 130 -3.52 -9.09 0.98
C ILE A 130 -2.37 -9.13 1.99
N VAL A 131 -2.05 -7.97 2.55
CA VAL A 131 -1.21 -7.82 3.74
C VAL A 131 -1.93 -6.95 4.77
N GLN A 132 -1.71 -7.26 6.05
CA GLN A 132 -2.18 -6.48 7.20
C GLN A 132 -1.09 -6.44 8.27
N ILE A 133 -1.10 -5.41 9.11
CA ILE A 133 -0.21 -5.27 10.26
C ILE A 133 -1.06 -5.40 11.52
N SER A 134 -0.58 -6.13 12.52
CA SER A 134 -1.25 -6.20 13.83
C SER A 134 -1.27 -4.83 14.51
N ASP A 135 -2.27 -4.57 15.35
CA ASP A 135 -2.42 -3.25 15.99
C ASP A 135 -1.23 -2.82 16.87
N ASN A 136 -0.43 -3.79 17.33
CA ASN A 136 0.79 -3.54 18.10
C ASN A 136 2.07 -3.40 17.24
N ASP A 137 1.94 -3.38 15.92
CA ASP A 137 3.03 -3.31 14.93
C ASP A 137 4.07 -4.45 15.04
N LYS A 138 3.71 -5.58 15.66
CA LYS A 138 4.65 -6.71 15.88
C LYS A 138 4.55 -7.82 14.87
N GLN A 139 3.42 -7.93 14.17
CA GLN A 139 3.15 -9.03 13.28
C GLN A 139 2.61 -8.52 11.96
N ILE A 140 3.03 -9.21 10.90
CA ILE A 140 2.44 -9.05 9.58
C ILE A 140 1.59 -10.29 9.32
N ILE A 141 0.42 -10.09 8.75
CA ILE A 141 -0.45 -11.16 8.27
C ILE A 141 -0.52 -11.03 6.75
N SER A 142 -0.21 -12.10 6.02
CA SER A 142 -0.33 -12.14 4.56
C SER A 142 -1.23 -13.28 4.10
N GLY A 143 -2.05 -13.02 3.08
CA GLY A 143 -2.93 -14.00 2.47
C GLY A 143 -2.67 -14.13 0.96
N GLY A 144 -2.47 -15.36 0.49
CA GLY A 144 -2.04 -15.66 -0.88
C GLY A 144 -3.05 -16.41 -1.73
N LYS A 145 -2.82 -16.41 -3.05
CA LYS A 145 -3.52 -17.26 -4.03
C LYS A 145 -3.16 -18.74 -3.92
N ASP A 146 -2.16 -19.07 -3.11
CA ASP A 146 -1.79 -20.44 -2.76
C ASP A 146 -2.71 -21.03 -1.68
N GLY A 147 -3.67 -20.26 -1.19
CA GLY A 147 -4.65 -20.70 -0.17
C GLY A 147 -4.15 -20.54 1.26
N ASN A 148 -2.92 -20.06 1.46
CA ASN A 148 -2.33 -19.94 2.79
C ASN A 148 -2.53 -18.54 3.38
N ILE A 149 -2.60 -18.50 4.71
CA ILE A 149 -2.40 -17.30 5.53
C ILE A 149 -1.13 -17.50 6.32
N LEU A 150 -0.20 -16.55 6.26
CA LEU A 150 1.07 -16.59 6.99
C LEU A 150 1.15 -15.42 7.97
N ILE A 151 1.75 -15.69 9.13
CA ILE A 151 2.08 -14.70 10.14
C ILE A 151 3.60 -14.54 10.16
N TRP A 152 4.06 -13.30 10.14
CA TRP A 152 5.48 -12.95 10.19
C TRP A 152 5.73 -12.08 11.42
N ASP A 153 6.52 -12.57 12.36
CA ASP A 153 6.94 -11.78 13.52
C ASP A 153 8.04 -10.79 13.09
N LEU A 154 7.85 -9.51 13.41
CA LEU A 154 8.82 -8.44 13.15
C LEU A 154 9.88 -8.30 14.26
N TYR A 155 9.68 -9.01 15.36
CA TYR A 155 10.60 -9.09 16.49
C TYR A 155 11.03 -10.56 16.63
N MET A 156 12.30 -10.83 16.43
CA MET A 156 12.97 -12.02 16.99
C MET A 156 13.83 -11.59 18.16
#